data_AF-A0AA37VG81-F1
#
_entry.id   AF-A0AA37VG81-F1
#
_cell.length_a   1.000
_cell.length_b   1.000
_cell.length_c   1.000
_cell.angle_alpha   90.00
_cell.angle_beta   90.00
_cell.angle_gamma   90.00
#
_symmetry.space_group_name_H-M   'P 1'
#
loop_
_entity.id
_entity.type
_entity.pdbx_description
1 polymer ?
#
loop_
_entity_poly.entity_id
_entity_poly.type
_entity_poly.pdbx_seq_one_letter_code
_entity_poly.pdbx_strand_id
1 'polypeptide(L)'
;MTDLVQFDESVYQILISELGEEDALEVLRTFLDDTSSKFKQLPAKFENRLEMKREAHSMKSSSATFGFAALSRLSRELELGSATMEPAQMLEMVHKMETSFEQALLFAEANLLKRGAAAA
;
A
#
# COMPACT_ATOMS: atom_id res chain seq x y z
N MET A 1 13.74 5.29 -9.26
CA MET A 1 12.83 5.12 -8.10
C MET A 1 11.43 4.70 -8.54
N THR A 2 10.85 5.28 -9.60
CA THR A 2 9.49 4.96 -10.10
C THR A 2 9.29 3.48 -10.46
N ASP A 3 10.29 2.81 -11.05
CA ASP A 3 10.20 1.39 -11.44
C ASP A 3 10.06 0.43 -10.25
N LEU A 4 10.56 0.80 -9.07
CA LEU A 4 10.51 -0.05 -7.87
C LEU A 4 9.11 -0.05 -7.24
N VAL A 5 8.44 1.10 -7.28
CA VAL A 5 7.09 1.29 -6.74
C VAL A 5 6.00 0.90 -7.73
N GLN A 6 6.34 0.87 -9.02
CA GLN A 6 5.39 0.69 -10.13
C GLN A 6 4.17 1.59 -9.94
N PHE A 7 4.45 2.88 -9.79
CA PHE A 7 3.43 3.89 -9.55
C PHE A 7 2.66 4.22 -10.83
N ASP A 8 1.34 4.08 -10.79
CA ASP A 8 0.42 4.48 -11.85
C ASP A 8 -0.07 5.91 -11.61
N GLU A 9 0.58 6.86 -12.27
CA GLU A 9 0.23 8.28 -12.16
C GLU A 9 -1.18 8.56 -12.68
N SER A 10 -1.69 7.82 -13.66
CA SER A 10 -3.03 8.06 -14.22
C SER A 10 -4.12 7.78 -13.19
N VAL A 11 -3.96 6.73 -12.39
CA VAL A 11 -4.88 6.40 -11.29
C VAL A 11 -4.86 7.50 -10.22
N TYR A 12 -3.67 7.97 -9.85
CA TYR A 12 -3.56 9.05 -8.87
C TYR A 12 -4.15 10.37 -9.37
N GLN A 13 -4.00 10.69 -10.66
CA GLN A 13 -4.64 11.87 -11.27
C GLN A 13 -6.17 11.78 -11.30
N ILE A 14 -6.74 10.57 -11.45
CA ILE A 14 -8.19 10.37 -11.31
C ILE A 14 -8.63 10.72 -9.89
N LEU A 15 -7.92 10.22 -8.86
CA LEU A 15 -8.21 10.54 -7.46
C LEU A 15 -8.17 12.07 -7.20
N ILE A 16 -7.14 12.75 -7.71
CA ILE A 16 -7.04 14.22 -7.64
C ILE A 16 -8.22 14.89 -8.36
N SER A 17 -8.65 14.37 -9.51
CA SER A 17 -9.78 14.96 -10.25
C SER A 17 -11.13 14.80 -9.53
N GLU A 18 -11.28 13.74 -8.72
CA GLU A 18 -12.51 13.45 -7.98
C GLU A 18 -12.60 14.20 -6.64
N LEU A 19 -11.47 14.34 -5.93
CA LEU A 19 -11.43 14.92 -4.58
C LEU A 19 -10.89 16.35 -4.56
N GLY A 20 -10.10 16.74 -5.55
CA GLY A 20 -9.21 17.91 -5.45
C GLY A 20 -7.84 17.53 -4.89
N GLU A 21 -6.82 18.34 -5.19
CA GLU A 21 -5.43 18.03 -4.84
C GLU A 21 -5.19 17.99 -3.32
N GLU A 22 -5.73 18.95 -2.57
CA GLU A 22 -5.55 19.02 -1.11
C GLU A 22 -6.17 17.81 -0.40
N ASP A 23 -7.43 17.48 -0.72
CA ASP A 23 -8.14 16.34 -0.15
C ASP A 23 -7.49 15.01 -0.55
N ALA A 24 -7.02 14.88 -1.80
CA ALA A 24 -6.28 13.70 -2.25
C ALA A 24 -4.97 13.51 -1.47
N LEU A 25 -4.25 14.60 -1.17
CA LEU A 25 -3.03 14.56 -0.36
C LEU A 25 -3.32 14.21 1.11
N GLU A 26 -4.42 14.70 1.69
CA GLU A 26 -4.84 14.33 3.04
C GLU A 26 -5.15 12.82 3.12
N VAL A 27 -5.98 12.33 2.20
CA VAL A 27 -6.36 10.92 2.15
C VAL A 27 -5.15 10.01 1.87
N LEU A 28 -4.18 10.47 1.07
CA LEU A 28 -2.90 9.79 0.87
C LEU A 28 -2.10 9.69 2.19
N ARG A 29 -2.01 10.76 2.99
CA ARG A 29 -1.32 10.72 4.29
C ARG A 29 -1.98 9.72 5.23
N THR A 30 -3.31 9.76 5.35
CA THR A 30 -4.06 8.80 6.18
C THR A 30 -3.81 7.36 5.73
N PHE A 31 -3.82 7.09 4.42
CA PHE A 31 -3.48 5.77 3.89
C PHE A 31 -2.08 5.29 4.30
N LEU A 32 -1.07 6.17 4.21
CA LEU A 32 0.30 5.84 4.57
C LEU A 32 0.42 5.52 6.07
N ASP A 33 -0.20 6.35 6.93
CA ASP A 33 -0.18 6.15 8.39
C ASP A 33 -0.90 4.87 8.82
N ASP A 34 -2.09 4.62 8.26
CA ASP A 34 -2.88 3.42 8.53
C ASP A 34 -2.15 2.16 8.06
N THR A 35 -1.55 2.20 6.87
CA THR A 35 -0.84 1.06 6.29
C THR A 35 0.43 0.74 7.07
N SER A 36 1.19 1.75 7.50
CA SER A 36 2.33 1.58 8.41
C SER A 36 1.91 0.91 9.72
N SER A 37 0.78 1.34 10.29
CA SER A 37 0.22 0.75 11.51
C SER A 37 -0.22 -0.70 11.31
N LYS A 38 -0.82 -1.02 10.15
CA LYS A 38 -1.22 -2.39 9.79
C LYS A 38 -0.03 -3.34 9.71
N PHE A 39 1.09 -2.94 9.09
CA PHE A 39 2.30 -3.77 9.03
C PHE A 39 2.84 -4.13 10.41
N LYS A 40 2.83 -3.18 11.36
CA LYS A 40 3.24 -3.43 12.76
C LYS A 40 2.36 -4.46 13.48
N GLN A 41 1.09 -4.56 13.08
CA GLN A 41 0.11 -5.48 13.67
C GLN A 41 0.00 -6.82 12.94
N LEU A 42 0.48 -6.90 11.69
CA LEU A 42 0.38 -8.09 10.85
C LEU A 42 0.96 -9.37 11.51
N PRO A 43 2.13 -9.34 12.18
CA PRO A 43 2.71 -10.53 12.81
C PRO A 43 1.77 -11.20 13.83
N ALA A 44 0.98 -10.43 14.58
CA ALA A 44 0.03 -10.97 15.56
C ALA A 44 -1.15 -11.73 14.91
N LYS A 45 -1.34 -11.57 13.59
CA LYS A 45 -2.46 -12.13 12.83
C LYS A 45 -2.07 -13.37 12.02
N PHE A 46 -0.80 -13.77 12.00
CA PHE A 46 -0.29 -14.85 11.13
C PHE A 46 -0.96 -16.20 11.34
N GLU A 47 -1.40 -16.50 12.57
CA GLU A 47 -2.10 -17.74 12.88
C GLU A 47 -3.55 -17.74 12.36
N ASN A 48 -4.13 -16.56 12.12
CA ASN A 48 -5.50 -16.41 11.64
C ASN A 48 -5.54 -16.13 10.12
N ARG A 49 -5.61 -17.21 9.33
CA ARG A 49 -5.59 -17.13 7.86
C ARG A 49 -6.72 -16.28 7.27
N LEU A 50 -7.91 -16.29 7.89
CA LEU A 50 -9.04 -15.48 7.44
C LEU A 50 -8.78 -13.99 7.65
N GLU A 51 -8.18 -13.63 8.78
CA GLU A 51 -7.82 -12.26 9.09
C GLU A 51 -6.69 -11.77 8.19
N MET A 52 -5.67 -12.61 7.95
CA MET A 52 -4.61 -12.32 6.98
C MET A 52 -5.17 -12.05 5.58
N LYS A 53 -6.12 -12.86 5.13
CA LYS A 53 -6.80 -12.64 3.84
C LYS A 53 -7.51 -11.29 3.79
N ARG A 54 -8.22 -10.91 4.86
CA ARG A 54 -8.97 -9.65 4.93
C ARG A 54 -8.04 -8.44 4.94
N GLU A 55 -6.94 -8.49 5.69
CA GLU A 55 -5.96 -7.41 5.68
C GLU A 55 -5.29 -7.28 4.31
N ALA A 56 -4.90 -8.39 3.70
CA ALA A 56 -4.36 -8.40 2.35
C ALA A 56 -5.35 -7.82 1.32
N HIS A 57 -6.64 -8.16 1.42
CA HIS A 57 -7.68 -7.58 0.56
C HIS A 57 -7.81 -6.07 0.74
N SER A 58 -7.83 -5.59 1.98
CA SER A 58 -7.92 -4.17 2.32
C SER A 58 -6.72 -3.39 1.76
N MET A 59 -5.50 -3.88 2.00
CA MET A 59 -4.25 -3.28 1.53
C MET A 59 -4.15 -3.26 -0.01
N LYS A 60 -4.62 -4.33 -0.68
CA LYS A 60 -4.68 -4.39 -2.14
C LYS A 60 -5.54 -3.26 -2.70
N SER A 61 -6.75 -3.10 -2.17
CA SER A 61 -7.73 -2.12 -2.65
C SER A 61 -7.24 -0.70 -2.39
N SER A 62 -6.80 -0.40 -1.16
CA SER A 62 -6.29 0.94 -0.84
C SER A 62 -5.06 1.30 -1.66
N SER A 63 -4.09 0.39 -1.79
CA SER A 63 -2.89 0.64 -2.62
C SER A 63 -3.23 0.86 -4.10
N ALA A 64 -4.24 0.16 -4.63
CA ALA A 64 -4.71 0.36 -5.99
C ALA A 64 -5.32 1.75 -6.18
N THR A 65 -6.10 2.26 -5.22
CA THR A 65 -6.72 3.59 -5.27
C THR A 65 -5.69 4.70 -5.47
N PHE A 66 -4.50 4.58 -4.87
CA PHE A 66 -3.43 5.58 -5.01
C PHE A 66 -2.44 5.28 -6.15
N GLY A 67 -2.64 4.20 -6.92
CA GLY A 67 -1.74 3.84 -8.02
C GLY A 67 -0.46 3.10 -7.59
N PHE A 68 -0.35 2.62 -6.34
CA PHE A 68 0.81 1.83 -5.90
C PHE A 68 0.69 0.36 -6.36
N ALA A 69 0.92 0.12 -7.66
CA ALA A 69 0.61 -1.16 -8.29
C ALA A 69 1.47 -2.32 -7.76
N ALA A 70 2.74 -2.08 -7.40
CA ALA A 70 3.60 -3.12 -6.83
C ALA A 70 3.05 -3.66 -5.50
N LEU A 71 2.69 -2.75 -4.58
CA LEU A 71 2.12 -3.13 -3.29
C LEU A 71 0.75 -3.82 -3.48
N SER A 72 -0.10 -3.27 -4.36
CA SER A 72 -1.39 -3.88 -4.67
C SER A 72 -1.27 -5.32 -5.19
N ARG A 73 -0.30 -5.58 -6.09
CA ARG A 73 -0.03 -6.93 -6.60
C ARG A 73 0.41 -7.88 -5.47
N LEU A 74 1.37 -7.48 -4.65
CA LEU A 74 1.87 -8.32 -3.55
C LEU A 74 0.76 -8.61 -2.53
N SER A 75 -0.06 -7.61 -2.19
CA SER A 75 -1.24 -7.80 -1.34
C SER A 75 -2.23 -8.81 -1.95
N ARG A 76 -2.43 -8.79 -3.28
CA ARG A 76 -3.27 -9.79 -3.96
C ARG A 76 -2.67 -11.20 -3.88
N GLU A 77 -1.35 -11.34 -4.00
CA GLU A 77 -0.68 -12.64 -3.87
C GLU A 77 -0.86 -13.22 -2.46
N LEU A 78 -0.73 -12.39 -1.41
CA LEU A 78 -1.03 -12.79 -0.03
C LEU A 78 -2.52 -13.12 0.15
N GLU A 79 -3.44 -12.33 -0.40
CA GLU A 79 -4.89 -12.57 -0.32
C GLU A 79 -5.25 -13.96 -0.86
N LEU A 80 -4.75 -14.30 -2.04
CA LEU A 80 -5.01 -15.58 -2.72
C LEU A 80 -4.26 -16.74 -2.05
N GLY A 81 -3.03 -16.51 -1.59
CA GLY A 81 -2.16 -17.53 -0.99
C GLY A 81 -2.40 -17.77 0.50
N SER A 82 -3.07 -16.87 1.22
CA SER A 82 -3.24 -16.91 2.68
C SER A 82 -3.73 -18.25 3.24
N ALA A 83 -4.57 -18.97 2.49
CA ALA A 83 -5.12 -20.27 2.89
C ALA A 83 -4.17 -21.46 2.71
N THR A 84 -3.13 -21.31 1.86
CA THR A 84 -2.26 -22.43 1.43
C THR A 84 -0.78 -22.19 1.66
N MET A 85 -0.35 -20.94 1.87
CA MET A 85 1.05 -20.61 2.16
C MET A 85 1.50 -21.24 3.48
N GLU A 86 2.66 -21.88 3.45
CA GLU A 86 3.34 -22.27 4.67
C GLU A 86 3.77 -21.03 5.48
N PRO A 87 3.92 -21.13 6.81
CA PRO A 87 4.28 -19.98 7.65
C PRO A 87 5.52 -19.21 7.16
N ALA A 88 6.55 -19.92 6.68
CA ALA A 88 7.76 -19.30 6.14
C ALA A 88 7.48 -18.50 4.85
N GLN A 89 6.62 -19.01 3.97
CA GLN A 89 6.24 -18.32 2.72
C GLN A 89 5.40 -17.08 3.01
N MET A 90 4.50 -17.17 4.01
CA MET A 90 3.71 -16.04 4.47
C MET A 90 4.61 -14.94 5.05
N LEU A 91 5.58 -15.31 5.90
CA LEU A 91 6.55 -14.35 6.44
C LEU A 91 7.36 -13.67 5.33
N GLU A 92 7.87 -14.44 4.37
CA GLU A 92 8.60 -13.87 3.22
C GLU A 92 7.73 -12.93 2.38
N MET A 93 6.46 -13.29 2.15
CA MET A 93 5.52 -12.44 1.42
C MET A 93 5.24 -11.13 2.17
N VAL A 94 5.07 -11.20 3.49
CA VAL A 94 4.84 -10.01 4.32
C VAL A 94 6.07 -9.09 4.31
N HIS A 95 7.28 -9.63 4.39
CA HIS A 95 8.50 -8.82 4.24
C HIS A 95 8.59 -8.15 2.87
N LYS A 96 8.25 -8.86 1.77
CA LYS A 96 8.21 -8.24 0.43
C LYS A 96 7.20 -7.11 0.35
N MET A 97 6.02 -7.29 0.94
CA MET A 97 5.00 -6.25 1.03
C MET A 97 5.49 -5.04 1.82
N GLU A 98 6.14 -5.27 2.98
CA GLU A 98 6.67 -4.20 3.83
C GLU A 98 7.76 -3.40 3.09
N THR A 99 8.73 -4.06 2.46
CA THR A 99 9.74 -3.39 1.62
C THR A 99 9.08 -2.61 0.48
N SER A 100 8.07 -3.16 -0.19
CA SER A 100 7.36 -2.44 -1.25
C SER A 100 6.63 -1.20 -0.72
N PHE A 101 6.07 -1.28 0.50
CA PHE A 101 5.41 -0.15 1.15
C PHE A 101 6.41 0.93 1.58
N GLU A 102 7.57 0.56 2.11
CA GLU A 102 8.63 1.52 2.43
C GLU A 102 9.08 2.31 1.19
N GLN A 103 9.20 1.63 0.04
CA GLN A 103 9.49 2.32 -1.23
C GLN A 103 8.35 3.25 -1.64
N ALA A 104 7.08 2.86 -1.41
CA ALA A 104 5.91 3.70 -1.67
C ALA A 104 5.88 4.94 -0.78
N LEU A 105 6.18 4.79 0.50
CA LEU A 105 6.27 5.89 1.46
C LEU A 105 7.35 6.90 1.04
N LEU A 106 8.58 6.44 0.79
CA LEU A 106 9.67 7.29 0.35
C LEU A 106 9.37 8.01 -0.98
N PHE A 107 8.74 7.30 -1.92
CA PHE A 107 8.31 7.89 -3.18
C PHE A 107 7.24 8.98 -2.97
N ALA A 108 6.20 8.69 -2.17
CA ALA A 108 5.12 9.62 -1.90
C ALA A 108 5.62 10.89 -1.21
N GLU A 109 6.47 10.75 -0.19
CA GLU A 109 7.10 11.87 0.50
C GLU A 109 7.95 12.73 -0.44
N ALA A 110 8.76 12.10 -1.29
CA ALA A 110 9.65 12.82 -2.19
C ALA A 110 8.93 13.50 -3.37
N ASN A 111 7.86 12.89 -3.88
CA ASN A 111 7.30 13.27 -5.18
C ASN A 111 5.85 13.77 -5.13
N LEU A 112 5.03 13.29 -4.20
CA LEU A 112 3.60 13.63 -4.14
C LEU A 112 3.35 14.68 -3.07
N LEU A 113 3.81 14.42 -1.83
CA LEU A 113 3.55 15.28 -0.68
C LEU A 113 4.40 16.57 -0.70
N LYS A 114 5.65 16.51 -1.17
CA LYS A 114 6.50 17.71 -1.32
C LYS A 114 6.05 18.65 -2.44
N ARG A 115 5.40 18.14 -3.48
CA ARG A 115 4.89 18.97 -4.58
C ARG A 115 3.67 19.77 -4.17
N GLY A 116 2.74 19.17 -3.43
CA GLY A 116 1.58 19.89 -2.88
C GLY A 116 1.96 21.01 -1.90
N ALA A 117 3.03 20.82 -1.12
CA ALA A 117 3.51 21.83 -0.18
C ALA A 117 4.15 23.07 -0.83
N ALA A 118 4.52 23.01 -2.12
CA ALA A 118 5.11 24.13 -2.86
C ALA A 118 4.06 24.92 -3.68
N ALA A 119 2.83 24.41 -3.77
CA ALA A 119 1.72 25.01 -4.51
C ALA A 119 0.65 25.68 -3.63
N ALA A 120 0.75 25.52 -2.30
CA ALA A 120 -0.06 26.22 -1.28
C ALA A 120 0.65 27.47 -0.75
#